data_AF-A0ABD5T5R5-F1
#
_entry.id   AF-A0ABD5T5R5-F1
#
_cell.length_a   1.000
_cell.length_b   1.000
_cell.length_c   1.000
_cell.angle_alpha   90.00
_cell.angle_beta   90.00
_cell.angle_gamma   90.00
#
_symmetry.space_group_name_H-M   'P 1'
#
loop_
_entity.id
_entity.type
_entity.pdbx_description
1 polymer ?
#
loop_
_entity_poly.entity_id
_entity_poly.type
_entity_poly.pdbx_seq_one_letter_code
_entity_poly.pdbx_strand_id
1 'polypeptide(L)'
;MNADDFPTPDVDVETVDPESLKDRIDAGEDVTLLDARMQSDYGEWRIDGENVTSINIPYFEFLEDDIDEGILEQIPDDRKVTVLCAKGGSSEFVAGTLAERDYDVNHLEDGMNGWASIYEVVEVERYDGAGTLLQYQRPSSGCLGYLLYDEGEAAIIDPLRAFTDRYLEDADELGVDLKYALDTHVHADHVSGVRDLDAEGIEGVIPEAAVDRGVTYADELITA
;
A
#
# COMPACT_ATOMS: atom_id res chain seq x y z
N MET A 1 -12.98 -8.69 13.36
CA MET A 1 -13.25 -7.67 14.38
C MET A 1 -13.13 -6.33 13.70
N ASN A 2 -14.08 -5.44 13.95
CA ASN A 2 -14.05 -4.06 13.48
C ASN A 2 -13.18 -3.22 14.43
N ALA A 3 -12.75 -2.04 13.98
CA ALA A 3 -11.95 -1.14 14.83
C ALA A 3 -12.70 -0.76 16.12
N ASP A 4 -14.03 -0.61 16.02
CA ASP A 4 -14.92 -0.27 17.14
C ASP A 4 -15.09 -1.40 18.18
N ASP A 5 -14.54 -2.59 17.95
CA ASP A 5 -14.63 -3.71 18.89
C ASP A 5 -13.58 -3.62 20.01
N PHE A 6 -12.67 -2.63 19.96
CA PHE A 6 -11.60 -2.44 20.94
C PHE A 6 -11.95 -1.38 21.99
N PRO A 7 -11.47 -1.55 23.24
CA PRO A 7 -11.59 -0.49 24.24
C PRO A 7 -10.90 0.78 23.75
N THR A 8 -11.53 1.93 23.98
CA THR A 8 -10.86 3.21 23.77
C THR A 8 -9.76 3.36 24.83
N PRO A 9 -8.52 3.70 24.45
CA PRO A 9 -7.46 3.92 25.42
C PRO A 9 -7.75 5.14 26.32
N ASP A 10 -7.22 5.12 27.55
CA ASP A 10 -7.43 6.23 28.51
C ASP A 10 -6.53 7.45 28.19
N VAL A 11 -5.57 7.28 27.28
CA VAL A 11 -4.64 8.31 26.82
C VAL A 11 -4.77 8.51 25.30
N ASP A 12 -4.68 9.76 24.86
CA ASP A 12 -4.62 10.09 23.44
C ASP A 12 -3.30 9.60 22.85
N VAL A 13 -3.38 8.86 21.75
CA VAL A 13 -2.23 8.34 21.01
C VAL A 13 -2.03 9.16 19.75
N GLU A 14 -0.78 9.51 19.43
CA GLU A 14 -0.43 10.13 18.15
C GLU A 14 -0.76 9.17 16.99
N THR A 15 -1.42 9.68 15.96
CA THR A 15 -1.66 8.94 14.71
C THR A 15 -0.62 9.33 13.67
N VAL A 16 -0.11 8.36 12.93
CA VAL A 16 0.73 8.56 11.74
C VAL A 16 0.04 7.97 10.52
N ASP A 17 -0.09 8.75 9.46
CA ASP A 17 -0.63 8.27 8.19
C ASP A 17 0.36 7.36 7.43
N PRO A 18 -0.14 6.45 6.57
CA PRO A 18 0.70 5.51 5.84
C PRO A 18 1.77 6.16 4.96
N GLU A 19 1.43 7.25 4.27
CA GLU A 19 2.36 8.01 3.44
C GLU A 19 3.50 8.60 4.27
N SER A 20 3.21 9.25 5.40
CA SER A 20 4.24 9.79 6.30
C SER A 20 5.15 8.72 6.87
N LEU A 21 4.62 7.53 7.21
CA LEU A 21 5.45 6.41 7.65
C LEU A 21 6.37 5.93 6.53
N LYS A 22 5.85 5.81 5.30
CA LYS A 22 6.63 5.41 4.13
C LYS A 22 7.74 6.42 3.82
N ASP A 23 7.43 7.71 3.82
CA ASP A 23 8.40 8.77 3.54
C ASP A 23 9.60 8.72 4.50
N ARG A 24 9.36 8.42 5.78
CA ARG A 24 10.44 8.21 6.77
C ARG A 24 11.29 6.99 6.44
N ILE A 25 10.66 5.88 6.04
CA ILE A 25 11.37 4.67 5.62
C ILE A 25 12.24 4.98 4.40
N ASP A 26 11.70 5.64 3.39
CA ASP A 26 12.42 5.97 2.16
C ASP A 26 13.53 7.02 2.37
N ALA A 27 13.36 7.92 3.33
CA ALA A 27 14.40 8.83 3.78
C ALA A 27 15.55 8.14 4.54
N GLY A 28 15.42 6.84 4.83
CA GLY A 28 16.43 6.05 5.54
C GLY A 28 16.42 6.25 7.06
N GLU A 29 15.32 6.75 7.64
CA GLU A 29 15.19 6.85 9.09
C GLU A 29 15.05 5.47 9.73
N ASP A 30 15.67 5.24 10.89
CA ASP A 30 15.45 3.99 11.64
C ASP A 30 14.00 3.97 12.18
N VAL A 31 13.19 3.02 11.68
CA VAL A 31 11.78 2.86 12.04
C VAL A 31 11.58 1.56 12.82
N THR A 32 10.89 1.64 13.95
CA THR A 32 10.50 0.45 14.74
C THR A 32 8.99 0.26 14.68
N LEU A 33 8.56 -0.91 14.22
CA LEU A 33 7.17 -1.29 14.06
C LEU A 33 6.78 -2.39 15.04
N LEU A 34 5.66 -2.22 15.73
CA LEU A 34 5.01 -3.26 16.50
C LEU A 34 3.73 -3.70 15.77
N ASP A 35 3.79 -4.85 15.11
CA ASP A 35 2.64 -5.43 14.42
C ASP A 35 1.80 -6.26 15.39
N ALA A 36 0.59 -5.76 15.68
CA ALA A 36 -0.38 -6.36 16.58
C ALA A 36 -1.29 -7.42 15.93
N ARG A 37 -1.06 -7.78 14.65
CA ARG A 37 -1.82 -8.83 13.96
C ARG A 37 -1.44 -10.23 14.46
N MET A 38 -2.26 -11.20 14.08
CA MET A 38 -1.95 -12.61 14.27
C MET A 38 -0.66 -12.98 13.53
N GLN A 39 0.10 -13.92 14.08
CA GLN A 39 1.35 -14.40 13.48
C GLN A 39 1.16 -14.93 12.04
N SER A 40 -0.01 -15.49 11.72
CA SER A 40 -0.36 -15.92 10.36
C SER A 40 -0.33 -14.75 9.38
N ASP A 41 -1.05 -13.68 9.70
CA ASP A 41 -1.23 -12.52 8.82
C ASP A 41 0.09 -11.76 8.67
N TYR A 42 0.86 -11.67 9.76
CA TYR A 42 2.21 -11.13 9.77
C TYR A 42 3.18 -11.95 8.91
N GLY A 43 3.07 -13.28 8.98
CA GLY A 43 3.89 -14.20 8.19
C GLY A 43 3.54 -14.22 6.70
N GLU A 44 2.30 -13.92 6.34
CA GLU A 44 1.89 -13.75 4.94
C GLU A 44 2.52 -12.51 4.32
N TRP A 45 2.50 -11.38 5.03
CA TRP A 45 3.12 -10.13 4.58
C TRP A 45 3.24 -9.12 5.72
N ARG A 46 4.22 -8.22 5.61
CA ARG A 46 4.51 -7.16 6.59
C ARG A 46 5.28 -6.03 5.92
N ILE A 47 5.34 -4.88 6.57
CA ILE A 47 6.25 -3.80 6.17
C ILE A 47 7.68 -4.26 6.51
N ASP A 48 8.58 -4.20 5.52
CA ASP A 48 10.01 -4.48 5.68
C ASP A 48 10.87 -3.42 4.97
N GLY A 49 12.17 -3.41 5.27
CA GLY A 49 13.14 -2.46 4.75
C GLY A 49 14.48 -2.57 5.46
N GLU A 50 15.55 -2.01 4.90
CA GLU A 50 16.90 -2.08 5.48
C GLU A 50 17.00 -1.36 6.83
N ASN A 51 16.18 -0.32 7.02
CA ASN A 51 16.07 0.55 8.19
C ASN A 51 14.79 0.29 9.01
N VAL A 52 14.10 -0.83 8.77
CA VAL A 52 12.86 -1.20 9.48
C VAL A 52 13.13 -2.35 10.45
N THR A 53 12.93 -2.08 11.74
CA THR A 53 12.84 -3.12 12.78
C THR A 53 11.38 -3.48 12.99
N SER A 54 10.99 -4.70 12.62
CA SER A 54 9.60 -5.18 12.76
C SER A 54 9.50 -6.25 13.85
N ILE A 55 8.62 -6.02 14.83
CA ILE A 55 8.32 -6.89 15.96
C ILE A 55 6.84 -7.31 15.84
N ASN A 56 6.52 -8.60 16.00
CA ASN A 56 5.13 -9.07 15.98
C ASN A 56 4.73 -9.62 17.34
N ILE A 57 3.74 -8.95 17.97
CA ILE A 57 3.13 -9.37 19.23
C ILE A 57 1.62 -9.20 19.05
N PRO A 58 0.84 -10.29 18.95
CA PRO A 58 -0.59 -10.19 18.72
C PRO A 58 -1.30 -9.36 19.79
N TYR A 59 -2.30 -8.57 19.38
CA TYR A 59 -3.03 -7.65 20.27
C TYR A 59 -3.60 -8.30 21.53
N PHE A 60 -3.90 -9.61 21.50
CA PHE A 60 -4.51 -10.30 22.64
C PHE A 60 -3.58 -10.40 23.86
N GLU A 61 -2.26 -10.26 23.66
CA GLU A 61 -1.27 -10.19 24.74
C GLU A 61 -1.39 -8.88 25.55
N PHE A 62 -2.13 -7.89 25.04
CA PHE A 62 -2.35 -6.58 25.68
C PHE A 62 -3.76 -6.41 26.25
N LEU A 63 -4.61 -7.44 26.18
CA LEU A 63 -6.00 -7.35 26.66
C LEU A 63 -6.11 -7.48 28.19
N GLU A 64 -5.09 -8.02 28.84
CA GLU A 64 -5.06 -8.16 30.29
C GLU A 64 -4.41 -6.92 30.92
N ASP A 65 -4.91 -6.52 32.10
CA ASP A 65 -4.39 -5.35 32.83
C ASP A 65 -2.89 -5.51 33.18
N ASP A 66 -2.49 -6.74 33.52
CA ASP A 66 -1.10 -7.14 33.77
C ASP A 66 -0.50 -7.82 32.54
N ILE A 67 0.19 -7.04 31.71
CA ILE A 67 0.96 -7.55 30.57
C ILE A 67 2.18 -8.32 31.09
N ASP A 68 2.44 -9.50 30.52
CA ASP A 68 3.60 -10.32 30.85
C ASP A 68 4.92 -9.55 30.65
N GLU A 69 5.82 -9.59 31.64
CA GLU A 69 7.11 -8.87 31.58
C GLU A 69 7.96 -9.32 30.38
N GLY A 70 7.90 -10.59 29.99
CA GLY A 70 8.61 -11.11 28.83
C GLY A 70 8.05 -10.62 27.49
N ILE A 71 6.80 -10.14 27.46
CA ILE A 71 6.22 -9.43 26.31
C ILE A 71 6.78 -8.01 26.25
N LEU A 72 6.80 -7.30 27.38
CA LEU A 72 7.33 -5.93 27.45
C LEU A 72 8.82 -5.86 27.12
N GLU A 73 9.62 -6.84 27.56
CA GLU A 73 11.06 -6.92 27.25
C GLU A 73 11.38 -7.01 25.74
N GLN A 74 10.40 -7.41 24.92
CA GLN A 74 10.57 -7.47 23.46
C GLN A 74 10.35 -6.10 22.79
N ILE A 75 9.72 -5.15 23.48
CA ILE A 75 9.37 -3.83 22.95
C ILE A 75 10.41 -2.82 23.46
N PRO A 76 11.14 -2.12 22.57
CA PRO A 76 12.10 -1.12 23.00
C PRO A 76 11.40 0.09 23.65
N ASP A 77 11.94 0.55 24.76
CA ASP A 77 11.47 1.71 25.54
C ASP A 77 12.37 2.97 25.34
N ASP A 78 13.41 2.85 24.51
CA ASP A 78 14.43 3.89 24.27
C ASP A 78 14.22 4.69 22.98
N ARG A 79 13.14 4.41 22.24
CA ARG A 79 12.85 5.00 20.92
C ARG A 79 11.35 4.98 20.61
N LYS A 80 10.93 5.77 19.62
CA LYS A 80 9.56 5.76 19.12
C LYS A 80 9.21 4.42 18.46
N VAL A 81 8.08 3.83 18.85
CA VAL A 81 7.52 2.61 18.26
C VAL A 81 6.17 2.91 17.60
N THR A 82 6.06 2.60 16.31
CA THR A 82 4.78 2.72 15.58
C THR A 82 4.03 1.40 15.64
N VAL A 83 2.88 1.40 16.31
CA VAL A 83 2.02 0.22 16.44
C VAL A 83 1.09 0.15 15.23
N LEU A 84 0.93 -1.04 14.66
CA LEU A 84 0.04 -1.26 13.52
C LEU A 84 -0.76 -2.54 13.66
N CYS A 85 -1.91 -2.60 13.00
CA CYS A 85 -2.71 -3.80 12.90
C CYS A 85 -3.33 -3.91 11.50
N ALA A 86 -4.35 -4.74 11.31
CA ALA A 86 -5.01 -4.84 10.00
C ALA A 86 -5.77 -3.56 9.58
N LYS A 87 -6.39 -2.84 10.53
CA LYS A 87 -7.37 -1.76 10.25
C LYS A 87 -7.26 -0.53 11.17
N GLY A 88 -6.15 -0.35 11.87
CA GLY A 88 -5.95 0.78 12.80
C GLY A 88 -6.52 0.60 14.22
N GLY A 89 -7.71 0.00 14.39
CA GLY A 89 -8.38 -0.02 15.70
C GLY A 89 -7.62 -0.74 16.83
N SER A 90 -7.17 -1.98 16.61
CA SER A 90 -6.44 -2.70 17.68
C SER A 90 -5.06 -2.12 17.95
N SER A 91 -4.45 -1.43 16.96
CA SER A 91 -3.16 -0.77 17.17
C SER A 91 -3.28 0.50 17.99
N GLU A 92 -4.38 1.24 17.88
CA GLU A 92 -4.65 2.39 18.75
C GLU A 92 -4.77 1.94 20.21
N PHE A 93 -5.53 0.87 20.48
CA PHE A 93 -5.64 0.28 21.81
C PHE A 93 -4.28 -0.13 22.37
N VAL A 94 -3.50 -0.95 21.63
CA VAL A 94 -2.18 -1.43 22.06
C VAL A 94 -1.22 -0.25 22.30
N ALA A 95 -1.21 0.75 21.42
CA ALA A 95 -0.39 1.94 21.61
C ALA A 95 -0.80 2.72 22.86
N GLY A 96 -2.10 2.86 23.15
CA GLY A 96 -2.56 3.52 24.38
C GLY A 96 -2.10 2.79 25.63
N THR A 97 -2.21 1.47 25.66
CA THR A 97 -1.74 0.63 26.78
C THR A 97 -0.23 0.77 27.02
N LEU A 98 0.56 0.94 25.95
CA LEU A 98 2.00 1.19 26.04
C LEU A 98 2.31 2.63 26.47
N ALA A 99 1.56 3.61 25.96
CA ALA A 99 1.71 5.02 26.34
C ALA A 99 1.43 5.26 27.83
N GLU A 100 0.46 4.54 28.43
CA GLU A 100 0.21 4.54 29.88
C GLU A 100 1.41 4.05 30.71
N ARG A 101 2.33 3.32 30.08
CA ARG A 101 3.56 2.77 30.67
C ARG A 101 4.80 3.56 30.25
N ASP A 102 4.61 4.82 29.82
CA ASP A 102 5.67 5.76 29.44
C ASP A 102 6.47 5.38 28.18
N TYR A 103 5.97 4.48 27.33
CA TYR A 103 6.57 4.22 26.02
C TYR A 103 6.31 5.39 25.05
N ASP A 104 7.32 5.75 24.24
CA ASP A 104 7.14 6.68 23.12
C ASP A 104 6.50 5.93 21.95
N VAL A 105 5.19 6.08 21.77
CA VAL A 105 4.43 5.32 20.76
C VAL A 105 3.50 6.22 19.96
N ASN A 106 3.30 5.82 18.71
CA ASN A 106 2.20 6.28 17.87
C ASN A 106 1.56 5.06 17.19
N HIS A 107 0.45 5.24 16.47
CA HIS A 107 -0.17 4.15 15.72
C HIS A 107 -0.43 4.52 14.27
N LEU A 108 -0.36 3.51 13.40
CA LEU A 108 -0.60 3.65 11.97
C LEU A 108 -2.09 3.80 11.69
N GLU A 109 -2.48 4.91 11.06
CA GLU A 109 -3.83 5.17 10.58
C GLU A 109 -4.25 4.07 9.58
N ASP A 110 -5.48 3.55 9.74
CA ASP A 110 -6.03 2.44 8.95
C ASP A 110 -5.18 1.16 8.89
N GLY A 111 -4.10 1.08 9.66
CA GLY A 111 -3.18 -0.05 9.73
C GLY A 111 -2.65 -0.50 8.37
N MET A 112 -2.48 -1.81 8.22
CA MET A 112 -1.99 -2.43 6.98
C MET A 112 -2.94 -2.21 5.80
N ASN A 113 -4.24 -1.96 6.01
CA ASN A 113 -5.14 -1.59 4.93
C ASN A 113 -4.78 -0.20 4.36
N GLY A 114 -4.50 0.77 5.22
CA GLY A 114 -3.99 2.09 4.82
C GLY A 114 -2.65 1.98 4.10
N TRP A 115 -1.73 1.17 4.63
CA TRP A 115 -0.47 0.86 3.92
C TRP A 115 -0.71 0.23 2.55
N ALA A 116 -1.69 -0.66 2.44
CA ALA A 116 -2.03 -1.33 1.19
C ALA A 116 -2.68 -0.40 0.14
N SER A 117 -3.27 0.72 0.56
CA SER A 117 -3.84 1.72 -0.35
C SER A 117 -2.83 2.72 -0.88
N ILE A 118 -1.59 2.75 -0.34
CA ILE A 118 -0.54 3.63 -0.88
C ILE A 118 -0.35 3.34 -2.36
N TYR A 119 -0.55 4.39 -3.15
CA TYR A 119 -0.28 4.41 -4.58
C TYR A 119 0.36 5.75 -4.92
N GLU A 120 1.66 5.74 -5.10
CA GLU A 120 2.45 6.96 -5.32
C GLU A 120 2.73 7.15 -6.80
N VAL A 121 2.83 8.39 -7.25
CA VAL A 121 3.24 8.74 -8.61
C VAL A 121 4.54 9.52 -8.57
N VAL A 122 5.53 9.04 -9.31
CA VAL A 122 6.82 9.72 -9.48
C VAL A 122 7.13 9.92 -10.96
N GLU A 123 7.72 11.06 -11.31
CA GLU A 123 8.23 11.27 -12.66
C GLU A 123 9.54 10.51 -12.87
N VAL A 124 9.65 9.79 -13.99
CA VAL A 124 10.86 9.04 -14.35
C VAL A 124 11.85 9.99 -15.03
N GLU A 125 12.65 10.72 -14.24
CA GLU A 125 13.57 11.77 -14.74
C GLU A 125 14.62 11.29 -15.77
N ARG A 126 14.95 9.99 -15.78
CA ARG A 126 15.95 9.41 -16.70
C ARG A 126 15.35 8.88 -18.00
N TYR A 127 14.07 9.11 -18.24
CA TYR A 127 13.42 8.76 -19.49
C TYR A 127 13.91 9.67 -20.62
N ASP A 128 14.39 9.09 -21.71
CA ASP A 128 14.96 9.80 -22.87
C ASP A 128 14.12 9.66 -24.16
N GLY A 129 12.91 9.11 -24.03
CA GLY A 129 11.93 9.00 -25.10
C GLY A 129 11.12 10.29 -25.33
N ALA A 130 10.05 10.17 -26.11
CA ALA A 130 9.13 11.27 -26.37
C ALA A 130 8.10 11.41 -25.24
N GLY A 131 7.71 12.63 -24.91
CA GLY A 131 6.75 12.90 -23.83
C GLY A 131 7.34 12.79 -22.43
N THR A 132 6.44 12.64 -21.45
CA THR A 132 6.73 12.49 -20.03
C THR A 132 6.26 11.13 -19.55
N LEU A 133 7.10 10.46 -18.74
CA LEU A 133 6.80 9.16 -18.16
C LEU A 133 6.61 9.30 -16.64
N LEU A 134 5.40 9.01 -16.17
CA LEU A 134 5.10 8.87 -14.75
C LEU A 134 5.08 7.39 -14.39
N GLN A 135 5.61 7.05 -13.22
CA GLN A 135 5.55 5.71 -12.66
C GLN A 135 4.67 5.72 -11.42
N TYR A 136 3.70 4.82 -11.42
CA TYR A 136 2.86 4.51 -10.27
C TYR A 136 3.48 3.38 -9.47
N GLN A 137 3.56 3.53 -8.15
CA GLN A 137 4.15 2.54 -7.27
C GLN A 137 3.15 2.09 -6.21
N ARG A 138 2.96 0.78 -6.07
CA ARG A 138 2.20 0.16 -4.97
C ARG A 138 3.13 -0.61 -4.05
N PRO A 139 3.66 0.00 -2.98
CA PRO A 139 4.65 -0.63 -2.09
C PRO A 139 4.18 -1.98 -1.53
N SER A 140 2.89 -2.10 -1.20
CA SER A 140 2.33 -3.30 -0.58
C SER A 140 2.30 -4.56 -1.46
N SER A 141 2.39 -4.43 -2.79
CA SER A 141 2.53 -5.57 -3.71
C SER A 141 3.76 -5.49 -4.62
N GLY A 142 4.55 -4.41 -4.53
CA GLY A 142 5.65 -4.16 -5.46
C GLY A 142 5.21 -3.94 -6.91
N CYS A 143 3.91 -3.73 -7.16
CA CYS A 143 3.41 -3.50 -8.50
C CYS A 143 3.77 -2.09 -8.98
N LEU A 144 4.17 -1.99 -10.24
CA LEU A 144 4.44 -0.75 -10.93
C LEU A 144 3.48 -0.59 -12.10
N GLY A 145 2.98 0.62 -12.32
CA GLY A 145 2.27 1.02 -13.53
C GLY A 145 2.94 2.27 -14.11
N TYR A 146 2.66 2.63 -15.36
CA TYR A 146 3.29 3.78 -15.99
C TYR A 146 2.32 4.56 -16.86
N LEU A 147 2.23 5.88 -16.66
CA LEU A 147 1.51 6.76 -17.59
C LEU A 147 2.53 7.47 -18.47
N LEU A 148 2.49 7.20 -19.76
CA LEU A 148 3.23 7.93 -20.77
C LEU A 148 2.28 8.92 -21.42
N TYR A 149 2.63 10.20 -21.46
CA TYR A 149 1.84 11.20 -22.17
C TYR A 149 2.70 12.13 -23.02
N ASP A 150 2.21 12.47 -24.20
CA ASP A 150 2.86 13.38 -25.14
C ASP A 150 1.79 14.04 -26.05
N GLU A 151 2.04 15.27 -26.48
CA GLU A 151 1.19 16.01 -27.44
C GLU A 151 -0.34 15.99 -27.15
N GLY A 152 -0.76 15.84 -25.89
CA GLY A 152 -2.16 15.83 -25.47
C GLY A 152 -2.83 14.45 -25.44
N GLU A 153 -2.09 13.39 -25.70
CA GLU A 153 -2.55 12.00 -25.59
C GLU A 153 -1.75 11.25 -24.51
N ALA A 154 -2.37 10.24 -23.91
CA ALA A 154 -1.74 9.40 -22.91
C ALA A 154 -2.02 7.91 -23.09
N ALA A 155 -1.13 7.08 -22.56
CA ALA A 155 -1.28 5.64 -22.45
C ALA A 155 -0.88 5.21 -21.04
N ILE A 156 -1.74 4.42 -20.39
CA ILE A 156 -1.42 3.74 -19.12
C ILE A 156 -0.93 2.33 -19.41
N ILE A 157 0.23 1.99 -18.88
CA ILE A 157 0.87 0.68 -18.98
C ILE A 157 0.74 -0.04 -17.63
N ASP A 158 0.33 -1.30 -17.69
CA ASP A 158 0.05 -2.19 -16.55
C ASP A 158 -0.91 -1.54 -15.53
N PRO A 159 -2.12 -1.11 -15.95
CA PRO A 159 -3.08 -0.48 -15.05
C PRO A 159 -3.51 -1.48 -13.97
N LEU A 160 -3.32 -1.14 -12.69
CA LEU A 160 -3.92 -1.89 -11.59
C LEU A 160 -5.41 -1.61 -11.47
N ARG A 161 -6.19 -2.68 -11.33
CA ARG A 161 -7.66 -2.63 -11.20
C ARG A 161 -8.15 -1.76 -10.06
N ALA A 162 -7.45 -1.77 -8.93
CA ALA A 162 -7.85 -1.01 -7.75
C ALA A 162 -7.74 0.52 -7.93
N PHE A 163 -7.11 0.99 -9.01
CA PHE A 163 -6.74 2.40 -9.21
C PHE A 163 -7.16 2.95 -10.58
N THR A 164 -8.12 2.31 -11.27
CA THR A 164 -8.55 2.77 -12.60
C THR A 164 -9.08 4.20 -12.61
N ASP A 165 -9.88 4.55 -11.59
CA ASP A 165 -10.44 5.91 -11.45
C ASP A 165 -9.33 6.95 -11.34
N ARG A 166 -8.24 6.63 -10.65
CA ARG A 166 -7.10 7.53 -10.50
C ARG A 166 -6.40 7.85 -11.81
N TYR A 167 -6.23 6.87 -12.72
CA TYR A 167 -5.60 7.17 -14.01
C TYR A 167 -6.46 8.12 -14.86
N LEU A 168 -7.79 8.01 -14.73
CA LEU A 168 -8.72 8.92 -15.41
C LEU A 168 -8.65 10.32 -14.82
N GLU A 169 -8.60 10.43 -13.50
CA GLU A 169 -8.42 11.71 -12.79
C GLU A 169 -7.08 12.36 -13.14
N ASP A 170 -5.97 11.61 -13.09
CA ASP A 170 -4.64 12.12 -13.44
C ASP A 170 -4.58 12.60 -14.90
N ALA A 171 -5.24 11.90 -15.83
CA ALA A 171 -5.32 12.32 -17.22
C ALA A 171 -6.10 13.65 -17.40
N ASP A 172 -7.22 13.82 -16.67
CA ASP A 172 -8.00 15.06 -16.67
C ASP A 172 -7.20 16.22 -16.07
N GLU A 173 -6.51 16.01 -14.95
CA GLU A 173 -5.66 17.01 -14.30
C GLU A 173 -4.49 17.44 -15.19
N LEU A 174 -3.89 16.50 -15.92
CA LEU A 174 -2.83 16.77 -16.90
C LEU A 174 -3.37 17.40 -18.21
N GLY A 175 -4.67 17.37 -18.44
CA GLY A 175 -5.31 17.86 -19.66
C GLY A 175 -4.96 17.02 -20.89
N VAL A 176 -4.78 15.72 -20.72
CA VAL A 176 -4.44 14.75 -21.76
C VAL A 176 -5.57 13.75 -21.97
N ASP A 177 -5.73 13.25 -23.18
CA ASP A 177 -6.72 12.23 -23.52
C ASP A 177 -6.10 10.83 -23.31
N LEU A 178 -6.59 10.09 -22.31
CA LEU A 178 -6.13 8.71 -22.08
C LEU A 178 -6.66 7.81 -23.19
N LYS A 179 -5.83 7.52 -24.19
CA LYS A 179 -6.22 6.76 -25.38
C LYS A 179 -6.13 5.26 -25.18
N TYR A 180 -5.10 4.82 -24.46
CA TYR A 180 -4.70 3.43 -24.42
C TYR A 180 -4.52 2.93 -22.99
N ALA A 181 -4.98 1.71 -22.74
CA ALA A 181 -4.66 0.93 -21.55
C ALA A 181 -3.92 -0.33 -22.01
N LEU A 182 -2.61 -0.40 -21.78
CA LEU A 182 -1.74 -1.48 -22.22
C LEU A 182 -1.44 -2.39 -21.03
N ASP A 183 -1.88 -3.64 -21.04
CA ASP A 183 -1.52 -4.61 -20.00
C ASP A 183 -0.47 -5.57 -20.55
N THR A 184 0.80 -5.31 -20.22
CA THR A 184 1.94 -6.11 -20.65
C THR A 184 2.15 -7.35 -19.78
N HIS A 185 1.48 -7.42 -18.63
CA HIS A 185 1.78 -8.34 -17.55
C HIS A 185 0.54 -9.07 -17.03
N VAL A 186 0.21 -10.18 -17.68
CA VAL A 186 -0.78 -11.13 -17.17
C VAL A 186 -0.11 -12.09 -16.17
N HIS A 187 -0.10 -11.76 -14.88
CA HIS A 187 0.45 -12.59 -13.80
C HIS A 187 -0.51 -12.76 -12.61
N ALA A 188 -0.11 -13.58 -11.63
CA ALA A 188 -0.98 -14.07 -10.56
C ALA A 188 -1.28 -13.04 -9.45
N ASP A 189 -0.43 -12.04 -9.28
CA ASP A 189 -0.46 -11.03 -8.21
C ASP A 189 -0.76 -9.61 -8.72
N HIS A 190 -0.79 -9.42 -10.04
CA HIS A 190 -1.26 -8.20 -10.70
C HIS A 190 -2.70 -8.39 -11.19
N VAL A 191 -3.66 -7.79 -10.49
CA VAL A 191 -5.04 -7.73 -10.97
C VAL A 191 -5.17 -6.53 -11.91
N SER A 192 -5.10 -6.82 -13.20
CA SER A 192 -5.17 -5.80 -14.25
C SER A 192 -6.53 -5.10 -14.30
N GLY A 193 -6.48 -3.79 -14.49
CA GLY A 193 -7.59 -2.86 -14.69
C GLY A 193 -7.87 -2.57 -16.16
N VAL A 194 -7.18 -3.22 -17.11
CA VAL A 194 -7.32 -2.93 -18.55
C VAL A 194 -8.76 -3.05 -19.03
N ARG A 195 -9.51 -4.04 -18.52
CA ARG A 195 -10.91 -4.25 -18.88
C ARG A 195 -11.84 -3.19 -18.29
N ASP A 196 -11.52 -2.73 -17.09
CA ASP A 196 -12.32 -1.72 -16.40
C ASP A 196 -12.13 -0.37 -17.11
N LEU A 197 -10.93 -0.06 -17.60
CA LEU A 197 -10.67 1.10 -18.47
C LEU A 197 -11.27 0.96 -19.88
N ASP A 198 -11.26 -0.24 -20.46
CA ASP A 198 -11.90 -0.50 -21.76
C ASP A 198 -13.42 -0.26 -21.72
N ALA A 199 -14.06 -0.64 -20.62
CA ALA A 199 -15.47 -0.35 -20.39
C ALA A 199 -15.78 1.16 -20.30
N GLU A 200 -14.81 1.98 -19.88
CA GLU A 200 -14.89 3.45 -19.86
C GLU A 200 -14.53 4.09 -21.22
N GLY A 201 -14.22 3.28 -22.24
CA GLY A 201 -13.97 3.73 -23.61
C GLY A 201 -12.51 3.99 -23.95
N ILE A 202 -11.58 3.56 -23.09
CA ILE A 202 -10.14 3.59 -23.37
C ILE A 202 -9.74 2.34 -24.16
N GLU A 203 -8.92 2.45 -25.20
CA GLU A 203 -8.56 1.27 -26.00
C GLU A 203 -7.68 0.31 -25.19
N GLY A 204 -8.25 -0.82 -24.76
CA GLY A 204 -7.55 -1.86 -24.02
C GLY A 204 -6.73 -2.78 -24.93
N VAL A 205 -5.45 -2.95 -24.62
CA VAL A 205 -4.50 -3.74 -25.41
C VAL A 205 -3.78 -4.76 -24.53
N ILE A 206 -3.71 -6.00 -25.00
CA ILE A 206 -2.96 -7.10 -24.36
C ILE A 206 -2.02 -7.77 -25.37
N PRO A 207 -0.90 -8.38 -24.92
CA PRO A 207 -0.01 -9.15 -25.78
C PRO A 207 -0.73 -10.32 -26.45
N GLU A 208 -0.49 -10.56 -27.75
CA GLU A 208 -1.00 -11.76 -28.44
C GLU A 208 -0.66 -13.06 -27.68
N ALA A 209 0.55 -13.14 -27.11
CA ALA A 209 1.02 -14.30 -26.35
C ALA A 209 0.23 -14.55 -25.04
N ALA A 210 -0.55 -13.58 -24.56
CA ALA A 210 -1.40 -13.74 -23.38
C ALA A 210 -2.63 -14.62 -23.66
N VAL A 211 -3.14 -14.61 -24.90
CA VAL A 211 -4.28 -15.46 -25.33
C VAL A 211 -3.94 -16.93 -25.14
N ASP A 212 -2.74 -17.34 -25.57
CA ASP A 212 -2.26 -18.71 -25.46
C ASP A 212 -2.03 -19.17 -24.00
N ARG A 213 -1.98 -18.24 -23.06
CA ARG A 213 -1.81 -18.51 -21.61
C ARG A 213 -3.14 -18.64 -20.87
N GLY A 214 -4.26 -18.60 -21.59
CA GLY A 214 -5.59 -18.83 -21.03
C GLY A 214 -6.30 -17.59 -20.51
N VAL A 215 -5.92 -16.39 -20.99
CA VAL A 215 -6.68 -15.16 -20.75
C VAL A 215 -8.07 -15.30 -21.39
N THR A 216 -9.11 -15.33 -20.56
CA THR A 216 -10.48 -15.66 -20.99
C THR A 216 -11.23 -14.50 -21.63
N TYR A 217 -10.67 -13.29 -21.60
CA TYR A 217 -11.25 -12.06 -22.14
C TYR A 217 -10.47 -11.49 -23.32
N ALA A 218 -9.53 -12.27 -23.88
CA ALA A 218 -8.73 -11.82 -25.01
C ALA A 218 -9.55 -11.48 -26.25
N ASP A 219 -10.71 -12.12 -26.43
CA ASP A 219 -11.63 -11.85 -27.55
C ASP A 219 -12.36 -10.49 -27.40
N GLU A 220 -12.27 -9.85 -26.24
CA GLU A 220 -12.93 -8.56 -25.92
C GLU A 220 -11.98 -7.36 -26.10
N LEU A 221 -10.66 -7.58 -26.21
CA LEU A 221 -9.64 -6.55 -26.25
C LEU A 221 -8.82 -6.59 -27.55
N ILE A 222 -8.05 -5.53 -27.82
CA ILE A 222 -7.07 -5.56 -28.91
C ILE A 222 -5.88 -6.42 -28.50
N THR A 223 -5.45 -7.28 -29.42
CA THR A 223 -4.23 -8.08 -29.29
C THR A 223 -3.16 -7.50 -30.21
N ALA A 224 -1.97 -7.25 -29.65
CA ALA A 224 -0.85 -6.63 -30.36
C ALA A 224 0.51 -7.19 -29.90
#